data_AF-A0AAX0AWL4-F1
#
_entry.id   AF-A0AAX0AWL4-F1
#
_cell.length_a   1.000
_cell.length_b   1.000
_cell.length_c   1.000
_cell.angle_alpha   90.00
_cell.angle_beta   90.00
_cell.angle_gamma   90.00
#
_symmetry.space_group_name_H-M   'P 1'
#
loop_
_entity.id
_entity.type
_entity.pdbx_description
1 polymer ?
#
loop_
_entity_poly.entity_id
_entity_poly.type
_entity_poly.pdbx_seq_one_letter_code
_entity_poly.pdbx_strand_id
1 'polypeptide(L)'
;MASNELLAHVVSMKYQYAMPLYRMESYFSMMDVNLSRQTLSNWIISCATELKPVFNYMKEELLKRDYIHADETYLKVIEENGKDSNSKNKIWILCRRIS
;
A
#
# COMPACT_ATOMS: atom_id res chain seq x y z
N MET A 1 -14.32 -2.95 15.54
CA MET A 1 -13.21 -3.40 14.67
C MET A 1 -13.83 -4.13 13.48
N ALA A 2 -13.30 -3.93 12.26
CA ALA A 2 -13.80 -4.64 11.08
C ALA A 2 -13.45 -6.13 11.15
N SER A 3 -14.22 -6.99 10.46
CA SER A 3 -13.87 -8.40 10.31
C SER A 3 -12.54 -8.57 9.57
N ASN A 4 -11.75 -9.58 9.94
CA ASN A 4 -10.49 -9.90 9.27
C ASN A 4 -10.68 -10.19 7.77
N GLU A 5 -11.81 -10.80 7.40
CA GLU A 5 -12.16 -11.07 5.99
C GLU A 5 -12.36 -9.77 5.21
N LEU A 6 -13.04 -8.79 5.82
CA LEU A 6 -13.27 -7.50 5.20
C LEU A 6 -11.96 -6.73 5.03
N LEU A 7 -11.07 -6.77 6.03
CA LEU A 7 -9.75 -6.15 5.94
C LEU A 7 -8.90 -6.79 4.83
N ALA A 8 -8.87 -8.13 4.75
CA ALA A 8 -8.15 -8.84 3.70
C ALA A 8 -8.69 -8.49 2.30
N HIS A 9 -10.01 -8.37 2.17
CA HIS A 9 -10.67 -7.98 0.93
C HIS A 9 -10.32 -6.54 0.52
N VAL A 10 -10.36 -5.59 1.45
CA VAL A 10 -9.96 -4.18 1.22
C VAL A 10 -8.50 -4.08 0.78
N VAL A 11 -7.59 -4.81 1.45
CA VAL A 11 -6.16 -4.85 1.08
C VAL A 11 -5.99 -5.45 -0.32
N SER A 12 -6.70 -6.53 -0.63
CA SER A 12 -6.66 -7.15 -1.96
C SER A 12 -7.15 -6.20 -3.04
N MET A 13 -8.29 -5.53 -2.83
CA MET A 13 -8.79 -4.51 -3.75
C MET A 13 -7.78 -3.37 -3.97
N LYS A 14 -7.12 -2.92 -2.90
CA LYS A 14 -6.14 -1.84 -2.99
C LYS A 14 -4.90 -2.22 -3.79
N TYR A 15 -4.29 -3.37 -3.51
CA TYR A 15 -2.96 -3.72 -4.02
C TYR A 15 -3.00 -4.73 -5.16
N GLN A 16 -3.86 -5.74 -5.12
CA GLN A 16 -3.99 -6.73 -6.20
C GLN A 16 -4.72 -6.14 -7.41
N TYR A 17 -5.83 -5.43 -7.17
CA TYR A 17 -6.67 -4.86 -8.21
C TYR A 17 -6.39 -3.38 -8.48
N ALA A 18 -5.37 -2.80 -7.83
CA ALA A 18 -4.99 -1.39 -7.95
C ALA A 18 -6.17 -0.41 -7.81
N MET A 19 -7.17 -0.74 -6.97
CA MET A 19 -8.38 0.07 -6.84
C MET A 19 -8.12 1.33 -5.98
N PRO A 20 -8.37 2.55 -6.52
CA PRO A 20 -8.28 3.77 -5.72
C PRO A 20 -9.33 3.82 -4.60
N LEU A 21 -9.02 4.49 -3.48
CA LEU A 21 -9.92 4.55 -2.32
C LEU A 21 -11.28 5.19 -2.62
N TYR A 22 -11.33 6.22 -3.47
CA TYR A 22 -12.60 6.83 -3.89
C TYR A 22 -13.48 5.87 -4.70
N ARG A 23 -12.86 4.99 -5.49
CA ARG A 23 -13.57 3.98 -6.29
C ARG A 23 -14.10 2.88 -5.38
N MET A 24 -13.32 2.51 -4.37
CA MET A 24 -13.73 1.56 -3.35
C MET A 24 -14.90 2.10 -2.50
N GLU A 25 -14.87 3.38 -2.11
CA GLU A 25 -15.99 4.06 -1.45
C GLU A 25 -17.26 4.02 -2.31
N SER A 26 -17.15 4.30 -3.61
CA SER A 26 -18.28 4.19 -4.55
C SER A 26 -18.79 2.75 -4.68
N TYR A 27 -17.89 1.76 -4.71
CA TYR A 27 -18.24 0.35 -4.78
C TYR A 27 -19.01 -0.12 -3.54
N PHE A 28 -18.59 0.29 -2.34
CA PHE A 28 -19.34 -0.02 -1.11
C PHE A 28 -20.68 0.72 -1.03
N SER A 29 -20.73 1.97 -1.52
CA SER A 29 -21.97 2.74 -1.61
C SER A 29 -23.01 2.06 -2.50
N MET A 30 -22.59 1.42 -3.60
CA MET A 30 -23.48 0.62 -4.46
C MET A 30 -24.10 -0.60 -3.77
N MET A 31 -23.51 -1.07 -2.67
CA MET A 31 -24.02 -2.16 -1.85
C MET A 31 -24.75 -1.66 -0.60
N ASP A 32 -25.16 -0.39 -0.58
CA ASP A 32 -25.78 0.30 0.57
C ASP A 32 -24.90 0.34 1.83
N VAL A 33 -23.58 0.16 1.68
CA VAL A 33 -22.61 0.23 2.78
C VAL A 33 -21.90 1.58 2.74
N ASN A 34 -22.17 2.43 3.72
CA ASN A 34 -21.52 3.74 3.83
C ASN A 34 -20.14 3.60 4.49
N LEU A 35 -19.09 3.51 3.68
CA LEU A 35 -17.70 3.46 4.13
C LEU A 35 -16.91 4.67 3.61
N SER A 36 -16.50 5.54 4.53
CA SER A 36 -15.71 6.70 4.17
C SER A 36 -14.29 6.31 3.71
N ARG A 37 -13.72 7.09 2.79
CA ARG A 37 -12.29 7.00 2.42
C ARG A 37 -11.36 7.02 3.64
N GLN A 38 -11.68 7.80 4.67
CA GLN A 38 -10.85 7.92 5.86
C GLN A 38 -10.82 6.59 6.63
N THR A 39 -11.97 5.94 6.79
CA THR A 39 -12.09 4.64 7.46
C THR A 39 -11.28 3.57 6.73
N LEU A 40 -11.40 3.50 5.40
CA LEU A 40 -10.64 2.57 4.56
C LEU A 40 -9.13 2.81 4.65
N SER A 41 -8.70 4.07 4.64
CA SER A 41 -7.29 4.45 4.81
C SER A 41 -6.74 4.00 6.17
N ASN A 42 -7.48 4.29 7.25
CA ASN A 42 -7.09 3.91 8.61
C ASN A 42 -6.96 2.38 8.75
N TRP A 43 -7.85 1.61 8.12
CA TRP A 43 -7.76 0.15 8.11
C TRP A 43 -6.50 -0.36 7.41
N ILE A 44 -6.17 0.19 6.24
CA ILE A 44 -4.95 -0.18 5.52
C ILE A 44 -3.70 0.14 6.35
N ILE A 45 -3.66 1.30 7.02
CA ILE A 45 -2.54 1.70 7.88
C ILE A 45 -2.40 0.76 9.08
N SER A 46 -3.52 0.39 9.71
CA SER A 46 -3.52 -0.57 10.81
C SER A 46 -2.98 -1.93 10.35
N CYS A 47 -3.44 -2.46 9.22
CA CYS A 47 -2.93 -3.72 8.67
C CYS A 47 -1.44 -3.63 8.32
N ALA A 48 -0.97 -2.51 7.76
CA ALA A 48 0.44 -2.31 7.45
C ALA A 48 1.32 -2.29 8.71
N THR A 49 0.79 -1.78 9.83
CA THR A 49 1.48 -1.78 11.13
C THR A 49 1.65 -3.19 11.66
N GLU A 50 0.61 -4.02 11.58
CA GLU A 50 0.67 -5.43 12.00
C GLU A 50 1.57 -6.29 11.09
N LEU A 51 1.68 -5.96 9.80
CA LEU A 51 2.55 -6.67 8.84
C LEU A 51 4.01 -6.21 8.88
N LYS A 52 4.32 -5.13 9.62
CA LYS A 52 5.66 -4.57 9.76
C LYS A 52 6.75 -5.58 10.18
N PRO A 53 6.56 -6.49 11.16
CA PRO A 53 7.57 -7.49 11.50
C PRO A 53 7.90 -8.43 10.33
N VAL A 54 6.90 -8.85 9.56
CA VAL A 54 7.10 -9.70 8.37
C VAL A 54 7.89 -8.94 7.31
N PHE A 55 7.52 -7.68 7.06
CA PHE A 55 8.26 -6.81 6.15
C PHE A 55 9.72 -6.63 6.56
N ASN A 56 9.98 -6.39 7.85
CA ASN A 56 11.34 -6.23 8.38
C ASN A 56 12.17 -7.49 8.16
N TYR A 57 11.62 -8.68 8.45
CA TYR A 57 12.30 -9.94 8.22
C TYR A 57 12.61 -10.15 6.73
N MET A 58 11.63 -9.92 5.84
CA MET A 58 11.85 -10.00 4.39
C MET A 58 12.93 -9.03 3.90
N LYS A 59 12.97 -7.82 4.46
CA LYS A 59 13.98 -6.80 4.16
C LYS A 59 15.37 -7.24 4.62
N GLU A 60 15.50 -7.76 5.83
CA GLU A 60 16.78 -8.27 6.36
C GLU A 60 17.32 -9.41 5.48
N GLU A 61 16.48 -10.38 5.14
CA GLU A 61 16.86 -11.48 4.25
C GLU A 61 17.25 -11.03 2.85
N LEU A 62 16.59 -9.98 2.34
CA LEU A 62 16.94 -9.40 1.04
C LEU A 62 18.32 -8.71 1.06
N LEU A 63 18.65 -8.01 2.15
CA LEU A 63 19.90 -7.28 2.32
C LEU A 63 21.12 -8.19 2.57
N LYS A 64 20.92 -9.44 2.99
CA LYS A 64 22.01 -10.43 3.17
C LYS A 64 22.63 -10.90 1.85
N ARG A 65 22.09 -10.50 0.70
CA ARG A 65 22.55 -10.97 -0.62
C ARG A 65 23.59 -10.04 -1.21
N ASP A 66 24.55 -10.62 -1.92
CA ASP A 66 25.60 -9.88 -2.61
C ASP A 66 25.08 -9.06 -3.81
N TYR A 67 23.93 -9.43 -4.37
CA TYR A 67 23.34 -8.75 -5.53
C TYR A 67 21.83 -8.60 -5.42
N ILE A 68 21.34 -7.38 -5.64
CA ILE A 68 19.92 -7.00 -5.57
C ILE A 68 19.60 -6.18 -6.82
N HIS A 69 18.49 -6.52 -7.48
CA HIS A 69 17.94 -5.69 -8.56
C HIS A 69 17.01 -4.65 -7.95
N ALA A 70 17.24 -3.38 -8.29
CA ALA A 70 16.36 -2.27 -7.95
C ALA A 70 15.90 -1.61 -9.23
N ASP A 71 14.58 -1.48 -9.41
CA ASP A 71 14.00 -0.68 -10.50
C ASP A 71 13.50 0.65 -9.93
N GLU A 72 13.84 1.75 -10.62
CA GLU A 72 13.50 3.11 -10.21
C GLU A 72 12.17 3.53 -10.85
N THR A 73 11.13 3.71 -10.03
CA THR A 73 9.84 4.23 -10.50
C THR A 73 9.63 5.67 -10.02
N TYR A 74 9.40 6.58 -10.97
CA TYR A 74 9.09 7.99 -10.67
C TYR A 74 7.63 8.16 -10.28
N LEU A 75 7.38 8.73 -9.09
CA LEU A 75 6.03 9.02 -8.60
C LEU A 75 5.95 10.44 -8.05
N LYS A 76 4.82 11.10 -8.29
CA LYS A 76 4.49 12.36 -7.63
C LYS A 76 3.87 12.04 -6.28
N VAL A 77 4.48 12.54 -5.22
CA VAL A 77 3.96 12.38 -3.85
C VAL A 77 3.41 13.74 -3.43
N ILE A 78 2.17 13.75 -2.93
CA ILE A 78 1.56 14.94 -2.35
C ILE A 78 2.05 15.06 -0.92
N GLU A 79 2.78 16.13 -0.59
CA GLU A 79 3.23 16.39 0.78
C GLU A 79 2.11 17.01 1.62
N GLU A 80 2.08 16.69 2.92
CA GLU A 80 1.07 17.19 3.86
C GLU A 80 1.01 18.73 3.96
N ASN A 81 2.08 19.43 3.56
CA ASN A 81 2.18 20.88 3.64
C ASN A 81 1.46 21.64 2.51
N GLY A 82 0.67 20.97 1.67
CA GLY A 82 -0.15 21.61 0.62
C GLY A 82 0.64 22.30 -0.47
N LYS A 83 1.98 22.19 -0.46
CA LYS A 83 2.83 22.55 -1.58
C LYS A 83 2.87 21.34 -2.49
N ASP A 84 2.37 21.50 -3.72
CA ASP A 84 2.72 20.60 -4.82
C ASP A 84 4.23 20.63 -4.97
N SER A 85 4.90 19.71 -4.29
CA SER A 85 6.32 19.54 -4.43
C SER A 85 6.50 18.87 -5.80
N ASN A 86 6.72 19.69 -6.84
CA ASN A 86 7.03 19.21 -8.19
C ASN A 86 8.36 18.41 -8.23
N SER A 87 8.97 18.20 -7.06
CA SER A 87 9.98 17.20 -6.75
C SER A 87 9.48 15.81 -7.14
N LYS A 88 10.07 15.28 -8.21
CA LYS A 88 9.94 13.87 -8.59
C LYS A 88 10.47 13.00 -7.45
N ASN A 89 9.58 12.35 -6.72
CA ASN A 89 9.97 11.37 -5.72
C ASN A 89 10.20 10.02 -6.40
N LYS A 90 11.22 9.30 -5.94
CA LYS A 90 11.63 8.01 -6.49
C LYS A 90 11.24 6.91 -5.52
N ILE A 91 10.58 5.86 -6.00
CA ILE A 91 10.38 4.61 -5.25
C ILE A 91 11.26 3.54 -5.89
N TRP A 92 11.89 2.72 -5.06
CA TRP A 92 12.72 1.60 -5.48
C TRP A 92 11.98 0.29 -5.26
N ILE A 93 11.76 -0.46 -6.32
CA ILE A 93 11.19 -1.80 -6.25
C ILE A 93 12.36 -2.78 -6.21
N LEU A 94 12.53 -3.48 -5.09
CA LEU A 94 13.59 -4.46 -4.92
C LEU A 94 13.05 -5.85 -5.26
N CYS A 95 13.69 -6.53 -6.21
CA CYS A 95 13.27 -7.87 -6.62
C CYS A 95 14.38 -8.90 -6.33
N ARG A 96 13.97 -10.05 -5.80
CA ARG A 96 14.81 -11.23 -5.67
C ARG A 96 14.75 -12.02 -6.99
N ARG A 97 15.90 -12.27 -7.61
CA ARG A 97 16.00 -13.29 -8.66
C ARG A 97 15.90 -14.68 -8.01
N ILE A 98 14.88 -15.45 -8.37
CA ILE A 98 14.81 -16.88 -8.08
C ILE A 98 15.50 -17.56 -9.28
N SER A 99 16.64 -18.18 -9.03
CA SER A 99 17.35 -19.05 -9.98
C SER A 99 16.57 -20.34 -10.20
#